data_AF-A0AAU7CG94-F1
#
_entry.id   AF-A0AAU7CG94-F1
#
_cell.length_a   1.000
_cell.length_b   1.000
_cell.length_c   1.000
_cell.angle_alpha   90.00
_cell.angle_beta   90.00
_cell.angle_gamma   90.00
#
_symmetry.space_group_name_H-M   'P 1'
#
loop_
_entity.id
_entity.type
_entity.pdbx_description
1 polymer ?
#
loop_
_entity_poly.entity_id
_entity_poly.type
_entity_poly.pdbx_seq_one_letter_code
_entity_poly.pdbx_strand_id
1 'polypeptide(L)' 'MAVFHGLIASKTGTPLQGDVVEIGLLLPADRADALVELSKRRHQSVAQILRDLIDRALTDDELATRWS' A
#
# COMPACT_ATOMS: atom_id res chain seq x y z
N MET A 1 4.24 12.18 18.72
CA MET A 1 4.03 10.80 18.25
C MET A 1 2.60 10.67 17.79
N ALA A 2 2.35 10.41 16.50
CA ALA A 2 0.99 10.32 15.98
C ALA A 2 0.41 8.94 16.31
N VAL A 3 -0.74 8.93 16.99
CA VAL A 3 -1.47 7.71 17.38
C VAL A 3 -2.32 7.30 16.18
N PHE A 4 -1.89 6.27 15.45
CA PHE A 4 -2.67 5.71 14.34
C PHE A 4 -3.86 4.92 14.90
N HIS A 5 -5.04 5.52 14.86
CA HIS A 5 -6.29 4.79 15.08
C HIS A 5 -6.55 3.92 13.86
N GLY A 6 -6.45 2.60 14.03
CA GLY A 6 -6.73 1.61 12.99
C GLY A 6 -8.19 1.67 12.55
N LEU A 7 -8.46 2.43 11.49
CA LEU A 7 -9.75 2.42 10.82
C LEU A 7 -9.76 1.22 9.86
N ILE A 8 -10.58 0.22 10.20
CA ILE A 8 -10.74 -1.01 9.41
C ILE A 8 -11.51 -0.65 8.13
N ALA A 9 -10.97 -1.05 6.98
CA ALA A 9 -11.63 -0.82 5.69
C ALA A 9 -12.90 -1.67 5.54
N SER A 10 -14.01 -1.00 5.24
CA SER A 10 -15.35 -1.60 5.27
C SER A 10 -15.71 -2.50 4.08
N LYS A 11 -14.84 -2.58 3.06
CA LYS A 11 -15.01 -3.45 1.90
C LYS A 11 -13.70 -4.11 1.56
N THR A 12 -13.59 -5.38 1.94
CA THR A 12 -12.57 -6.28 1.42
C THR A 12 -13.25 -7.35 0.56
N GLY A 13 -12.76 -7.56 -0.64
CA GLY A 13 -13.05 -8.70 -1.49
C GLY A 13 -12.47 -10.05 -1.04
N THR A 14 -12.84 -11.01 -1.88
CA THR A 14 -12.50 -12.43 -1.94
C THR A 14 -11.08 -12.84 -2.36
N PRO A 15 -10.07 -13.18 -1.54
CA PRO A 15 -8.84 -13.74 -2.12
C PRO A 15 -9.14 -15.15 -2.67
N LEU A 16 -9.05 -15.32 -4.00
CA LEU A 16 -9.01 -16.62 -4.66
C LEU A 16 -7.56 -17.15 -4.60
N GLN A 17 -7.36 -18.25 -3.86
CA GLN A 17 -6.10 -19.00 -3.74
C GLN A 17 -4.97 -18.34 -2.92
N GLY A 18 -4.31 -19.19 -2.11
CA GLY A 18 -3.37 -18.82 -1.06
C GLY A 18 -2.12 -18.07 -1.53
N ASP A 19 -1.52 -17.36 -0.58
CA ASP A 19 -0.41 -16.37 -0.63
C ASP A 19 -0.77 -14.91 -0.90
N VAL A 20 -2.04 -14.55 -1.10
CA VAL A 20 -2.45 -13.14 -1.19
C VAL A 20 -3.52 -12.82 -0.15
N VAL A 21 -3.23 -11.86 0.72
CA VAL A 21 -4.20 -11.27 1.65
C VAL A 21 -4.80 -10.01 1.07
N GLU A 22 -6.08 -9.78 1.34
CA GLU A 22 -6.69 -8.51 0.99
C GLU A 22 -6.45 -7.45 2.06
N ILE A 23 -6.05 -6.26 1.63
CA ILE A 23 -5.86 -5.10 2.48
C ILE A 23 -6.73 -3.97 1.93
N GLY A 24 -7.76 -3.61 2.67
CA GLY A 24 -8.44 -2.35 2.44
C GLY A 24 -7.71 -1.21 3.15
N LEU A 25 -7.54 -0.08 2.46
CA LEU A 25 -6.80 1.07 2.95
C LEU A 25 -7.68 2.32 2.90
N LEU A 26 -7.68 3.08 3.98
CA LEU A 26 -8.32 4.39 4.03
C LEU A 26 -7.26 5.47 3.82
N LEU A 27 -7.49 6.31 2.82
CA LEU A 27 -6.61 7.41 2.45
C LEU A 27 -7.38 8.73 2.49
N PRO A 28 -6.73 9.84 2.82
CA PRO A 28 -7.22 11.16 2.49
C PRO A 28 -7.56 11.26 1.00
N ALA A 29 -8.67 11.92 0.67
CA ALA A 29 -9.19 11.99 -0.70
C ALA A 29 -8.15 12.55 -1.69
N ASP A 30 -7.43 13.60 -1.30
CA ASP A 30 -6.35 14.22 -2.09
C ASP A 30 -5.23 13.22 -2.44
N ARG A 31 -4.92 12.31 -1.52
CA ARG A 31 -3.90 11.26 -1.72
C ARG A 31 -4.41 10.13 -2.59
N ALA A 32 -5.68 9.76 -2.45
CA ALA A 32 -6.30 8.77 -3.32
C ALA A 32 -6.34 9.28 -4.78
N ASP A 33 -6.73 10.53 -4.98
CA ASP A 33 -6.77 11.17 -6.31
C ASP A 33 -5.37 11.24 -6.93
N ALA A 34 -4.36 11.67 -6.16
CA ALA A 34 -2.98 11.69 -6.61
C ALA A 34 -2.46 10.29 -7.00
N LEU A 35 -2.87 9.25 -6.27
CA LEU A 35 -2.47 7.87 -6.54
C LEU A 35 -3.13 7.33 -7.82
N VAL A 36 -4.39 7.67 -8.07
CA VAL A 36 -5.10 7.35 -9.32
C VAL A 36 -4.46 8.07 -10.50
N GLU A 37 -4.10 9.35 -10.36
CA GLU A 37 -3.40 10.08 -11.42
C GLU A 37 -2.01 9.50 -11.70
N LEU A 38 -1.28 9.07 -10.67
CA LEU A 38 -0.01 8.36 -10.83
C LEU A 38 -0.17 7.03 -11.58
N SER A 39 -1.26 6.30 -11.29
CA SER A 39 -1.58 5.03 -11.95
C SER A 39 -1.77 5.20 -13.45
N LYS A 40 -2.48 6.27 -13.87
CA LYS A 40 -2.66 6.62 -15.27
C LYS A 40 -1.34 6.94 -15.96
N ARG A 41 -0.48 7.76 -15.32
CA ARG A 41 0.82 8.17 -15.89
C ARG A 41 1.79 7.01 -16.08
N ARG A 42 1.77 6.04 -15.17
CA ARG A 42 2.67 4.88 -15.20
C ARG A 42 2.10 3.67 -15.95
N HIS A 43 0.84 3.73 -16.38
CA HIS A 43 0.11 2.58 -16.94
C HIS A 43 0.13 1.35 -16.02
N GLN A 44 0.10 1.58 -14.71
CA GLN A 44 0.11 0.55 -13.67
C GLN A 44 -1.17 0.63 -12.84
N SER A 45 -1.61 -0.49 -12.28
CA SER A 45 -2.71 -0.47 -11.31
C SER A 45 -2.26 0.18 -10.00
N VAL A 46 -3.21 0.79 -9.29
CA VAL A 46 -2.97 1.34 -7.94
C VAL A 46 -2.41 0.26 -7.01
N ALA A 47 -2.91 -0.98 -7.10
CA ALA A 47 -2.43 -2.10 -6.31
C ALA A 47 -0.96 -2.45 -6.62
N GLN A 48 -0.53 -2.41 -7.89
CA GLN A 48 0.87 -2.63 -8.25
C GLN A 48 1.78 -1.53 -7.70
N ILE A 49 1.38 -0.27 -7.83
CA ILE A 49 2.15 0.86 -7.29
C ILE A 49 2.31 0.74 -5.77
N LEU A 50 1.24 0.38 -5.06
CA LEU A 50 1.30 0.19 -3.61
C LEU A 50 2.22 -0.98 -3.23
N ARG A 51 2.17 -2.11 -3.94
CA ARG A 51 3.09 -3.24 -3.72
C ARG A 51 4.53 -2.84 -3.94
N ASP A 52 4.85 -2.17 -5.05
CA ASP A 52 6.21 -1.71 -5.35
C ASP A 52 6.76 -0.76 -4.26
N LEU A 53 5.89 0.10 -3.71
CA LEU A 53 6.28 1.00 -2.62
C LEU A 53 6.50 0.25 -1.30
N ILE A 54 5.67 -0.76 -1.00
CA ILE A 54 5.83 -1.61 0.18
C ILE A 54 7.14 -2.40 0.08
N ASP A 55 7.40 -3.05 -1.06
CA ASP A 55 8.59 -3.85 -1.28
C ASP A 55 9.87 -3.01 -1.13
N ARG A 56 9.88 -1.79 -1.67
CA ARG A 56 10.99 -0.85 -1.49
C ARG A 56 11.19 -0.44 -0.04
N ALA A 57 10.10 -0.07 0.65
CA ALA A 57 10.18 0.34 2.05
C ALA A 57 10.71 -0.79 2.95
N LEU A 58 10.28 -2.03 2.71
CA LEU A 58 10.77 -3.20 3.45
C LEU A 58 12.25 -3.49 3.13
N THR A 59 12.64 -3.40 1.86
CA THR A 59 14.04 -3.60 1.45
C THR A 59 14.96 -2.55 2.08
N ASP A 60 14.54 -1.29 2.09
CA ASP A 60 15.32 -0.19 2.66
C ASP A 60 15.47 -0.34 4.19
N ASP A 61 14.42 -0.78 4.90
CA ASP A 61 14.43 -1.02 6.35
C ASP A 61 15.34 -2.20 6.74
N GLU A 62 15.30 -3.29 5.96
CA GLU A 62 16.17 -4.45 6.14
C GLU A 62 17.64 -4.09 5.93
N LEU A 63 17.92 -3.23 4.95
CA LEU A 63 19.26 -2.69 4.72
C LEU A 63 19.75 -1.81 5.89
N ALA A 64 18.88 -0.94 6.41
CA ALA A 64 19.19 -0.06 7.54
C ALA A 64 19.43 -0.84 8.85
N THR A 65 18.62 -1.88 9.08
CA THR A 65 18.72 -2.73 10.27
C THR A 65 19.97 -3.61 10.24
N ARG A 66 20.38 -4.11 9.07
CA ARG A 66 21.57 -4.98 8.93
C ARG A 66 22.91 -4.25 9.15
N TRP A 67 22.91 -2.92 9.11
CA TRP A 67 24.10 -2.08 9.23
C TRP A 67 24.12 -1.26 10.54
N SER A 68 23.18 -1.54 11.45
CA SER A 68 23.13 -1.01 12.82
C SER A 68 23.60 -2.06 13.83
#